data_AF-A0A164M949-F1
#
_entry.id   AF-A0A164M949-F1
#
_cell.length_a   1.000
_cell.length_b   1.000
_cell.length_c   1.000
_cell.angle_alpha   90.00
_cell.angle_beta   90.00
_cell.angle_gamma   90.00
#
_symmetry.space_group_name_H-M   'P 1'
#
loop_
_entity.id
_entity.type
_entity.pdbx_description
1 polymer ?
#
loop_
_entity_poly.entity_id
_entity_poly.type
_entity_poly.pdbx_seq_one_letter_code
_entity_poly.pdbx_strand_id
1 'polypeptide(L)'
;MYDYCLDSSHLPKFNLPDCNGNILMWKAFWDVFDVEVHQKTKYSNATKFNFLNSRLSGEAKALLLGLVPSNDNYTVAVALLKKRFGQPAKIIMAHIRALVALPKPGNDRNSLRKFVDALESHIRGLE
;
A
#
# COMPACT_ATOMS: atom_id res chain seq x y z
N MET A 1 44.67 -4.92 -2.97
CA MET A 1 43.45 -5.62 -3.41
C MET A 1 42.47 -5.50 -2.25
N TYR A 2 41.69 -4.41 -2.21
CA TYR A 2 40.76 -4.16 -1.09
C TYR A 2 39.45 -4.87 -1.41
N ASP A 3 39.18 -5.93 -0.64
CA ASP A 3 37.91 -6.64 -0.64
C ASP A 3 36.92 -5.81 0.19
N TYR A 4 36.10 -5.00 -0.46
CA TYR A 4 34.95 -4.35 0.18
C TYR A 4 33.85 -5.41 0.29
N CYS A 5 33.87 -6.16 1.39
CA CYS A 5 32.69 -6.90 1.83
C CYS A 5 31.63 -5.84 2.18
N LEU A 6 30.68 -5.60 1.28
CA LEU A 6 29.50 -4.78 1.53
C LEU A 6 28.70 -5.46 2.63
N ASP A 7 28.96 -5.03 3.86
CA ASP A 7 28.22 -5.43 5.03
C ASP A 7 26.74 -5.04 4.86
N SER A 8 25.89 -6.07 4.71
CA SER A 8 24.43 -5.97 4.63
C SER A 8 23.80 -5.36 5.90
N SER A 9 24.58 -5.17 6.98
CA SER A 9 24.12 -4.65 8.28
C SER A 9 23.68 -3.18 8.28
N HIS A 10 23.99 -2.40 7.24
CA HIS A 10 23.67 -0.97 7.17
C HIS A 10 22.39 -0.63 6.40
N LEU A 11 21.69 -1.62 5.84
CA LEU A 11 20.39 -1.35 5.22
C LEU A 11 19.34 -1.09 6.31
N PRO A 12 18.60 0.03 6.26
CA PRO A 12 17.50 0.25 7.19
C PRO A 12 16.55 -0.93 7.13
N LYS A 13 16.13 -1.42 8.31
CA LYS A 13 15.22 -2.57 8.41
C LYS A 13 14.02 -2.34 7.51
N PHE A 14 13.82 -3.25 6.56
CA PHE A 14 12.71 -3.17 5.61
C PHE A 14 11.39 -3.19 6.38
N ASN A 15 10.69 -2.06 6.39
CA ASN A 15 9.38 -1.95 7.00
C ASN A 15 8.32 -2.11 5.92
N LEU A 16 7.47 -3.12 6.12
CA LEU A 16 6.25 -3.28 5.31
C LEU A 16 5.42 -1.99 5.41
N PRO A 17 4.87 -1.49 4.28
CA PRO A 17 3.97 -0.35 4.29
C PRO A 17 2.70 -0.68 5.09
N ASP A 18 2.10 0.34 5.70
CA ASP A 18 0.82 0.23 6.37
C ASP A 18 -0.33 0.61 5.40
N CYS A 19 -1.51 0.06 5.63
CA CYS A 19 -2.71 0.37 4.86
C CYS A 19 -3.84 0.82 5.79
N ASN A 20 -4.30 2.05 5.62
CA ASN A 20 -5.44 2.61 6.38
C ASN A 20 -6.77 2.54 5.62
N GLY A 21 -6.76 2.03 4.38
CA GLY A 21 -7.92 2.04 3.47
C GLY A 21 -7.84 3.10 2.36
N ASN A 22 -6.78 3.90 2.29
CA ASN A 22 -6.59 4.81 1.16
C ASN A 22 -6.37 4.03 -0.15
N ILE A 23 -7.38 4.05 -1.03
CA ILE A 23 -7.36 3.40 -2.34
C ILE A 23 -6.15 3.83 -3.19
N LEU A 24 -5.72 5.09 -3.12
CA LEU A 24 -4.58 5.60 -3.89
C LEU A 24 -3.26 4.93 -3.47
N MET A 25 -3.18 4.44 -2.23
CA MET A 25 -2.00 3.77 -1.68
C MET A 25 -2.10 2.25 -1.72
N TRP A 26 -3.26 1.71 -2.13
CA TRP A 26 -3.52 0.27 -2.10
C TRP A 26 -2.51 -0.52 -2.94
N LYS A 27 -2.20 -0.05 -4.15
CA LYS A 27 -1.25 -0.73 -5.05
C LYS A 27 0.14 -0.81 -4.41
N ALA A 28 0.66 0.30 -3.91
CA ALA A 28 1.96 0.34 -3.24
C ALA A 28 2.01 -0.59 -2.02
N PHE A 29 0.94 -0.64 -1.23
CA PHE A 29 0.83 -1.57 -0.11
C PHE A 29 0.81 -3.03 -0.56
N TRP A 30 -0.10 -3.37 -1.49
CA TRP A 30 -0.33 -4.75 -1.89
C TRP A 30 0.87 -5.34 -2.65
N ASP A 31 1.48 -4.58 -3.57
CA ASP A 31 2.64 -5.03 -4.36
C ASP A 31 3.79 -5.48 -3.43
N VAL A 32 4.04 -4.73 -2.36
CA VAL A 32 5.05 -5.08 -1.37
C VAL A 32 4.60 -6.24 -0.48
N PHE A 33 3.38 -6.19 0.05
CA PHE A 33 2.86 -7.24 0.93
C PHE A 33 2.78 -8.60 0.22
N ASP A 34 2.48 -8.60 -1.08
CA ASP A 34 2.38 -9.81 -1.88
C ASP A 34 3.71 -10.56 -1.90
N VAL A 35 4.79 -9.87 -2.28
CA VAL A 35 6.14 -10.43 -2.40
C VAL A 35 6.72 -10.86 -1.05
N GLU A 36 6.51 -10.04 -0.03
CA GLU A 36 7.17 -10.22 1.27
C GLU A 36 6.43 -11.17 2.21
N VAL A 37 5.11 -11.31 2.05
CA VAL A 37 4.27 -12.10 2.96
C VAL A 37 3.36 -13.07 2.22
N HIS A 38 2.53 -12.60 1.27
CA HIS A 38 1.49 -13.43 0.64
C HIS A 38 2.07 -14.64 -0.09
N GLN A 39 3.09 -14.44 -0.92
CA GLN A 39 3.73 -15.48 -1.74
C GLN A 39 4.69 -16.37 -0.95
N LYS A 40 5.06 -16.00 0.28
CA LYS A 40 6.01 -16.79 1.08
C LYS A 40 5.32 -18.07 1.59
N THR A 41 5.69 -19.22 1.03
CA THR A 41 5.15 -20.54 1.41
C THR A 41 5.60 -21.00 2.80
N LYS A 42 6.71 -20.45 3.32
CA LYS A 42 7.22 -20.71 4.68
C LYS A 42 6.28 -20.27 5.80
N TYR A 43 5.31 -19.40 5.53
CA TYR A 43 4.36 -18.91 6.52
C TYR A 43 3.00 -19.54 6.32
N SER A 44 2.39 -20.02 7.42
CA SER A 44 0.98 -20.42 7.41
C SER A 44 0.08 -19.22 7.12
N ASN A 45 -1.12 -19.49 6.63
CA ASN A 45 -2.12 -18.45 6.37
C ASN A 45 -2.51 -17.70 7.65
N ALA A 46 -2.60 -18.38 8.80
CA ALA A 46 -2.82 -17.73 10.09
C ALA A 46 -1.70 -16.73 10.44
N THR A 47 -0.43 -17.11 10.22
CA THR A 47 0.72 -16.21 10.42
C THR A 47 0.68 -15.03 9.45
N LYS A 48 0.39 -15.28 8.17
CA LYS A 48 0.22 -14.21 7.17
C LYS A 48 -0.91 -13.25 7.55
N PHE A 49 -2.01 -13.75 8.12
CA PHE A 49 -3.08 -12.91 8.61
C PHE A 49 -2.61 -12.05 9.78
N ASN A 50 -1.88 -12.59 10.76
CA ASN A 50 -1.33 -11.76 11.84
C ASN A 50 -0.45 -10.60 11.31
N PHE A 51 0.40 -10.88 10.32
CA PHE A 51 1.18 -9.83 9.63
C PHE A 51 0.31 -8.85 8.86
N LEU A 52 -0.71 -9.32 8.15
CA LEU A 52 -1.66 -8.46 7.46
C LEU A 52 -2.32 -7.51 8.46
N ASN A 53 -2.93 -8.04 9.52
CA ASN A 53 -3.70 -7.27 10.50
C ASN A 53 -2.84 -6.26 11.29
N SER A 54 -1.55 -6.53 11.49
CA SER A 54 -0.64 -5.58 12.13
C SER A 54 -0.28 -4.38 11.25
N ARG A 55 -0.43 -4.52 9.93
CA ARG A 55 -0.22 -3.45 8.94
C ARG A 55 -1.49 -2.71 8.55
N LEU A 56 -2.65 -3.13 9.06
CA LEU A 56 -3.90 -2.44 8.80
C LEU A 56 -4.24 -1.45 9.91
N SER A 57 -4.81 -0.32 9.49
CA SER A 57 -5.45 0.68 10.34
C SER A 57 -6.72 1.21 9.68
N GLY A 58 -7.45 2.11 10.34
CA GLY A 58 -8.60 2.81 9.75
C GLY A 58 -9.66 1.88 9.15
N GLU A 59 -10.16 2.26 7.97
CA GLU A 59 -11.22 1.52 7.25
C GLU A 59 -10.75 0.11 6.86
N ALA A 60 -9.48 -0.05 6.48
CA ALA A 60 -8.95 -1.36 6.10
C ALA A 60 -8.97 -2.35 7.27
N LYS A 61 -8.62 -1.88 8.48
CA LYS A 61 -8.72 -2.72 9.68
C LYS A 61 -10.16 -2.98 10.08
N ALA A 62 -11.02 -1.97 9.99
CA ALA A 62 -12.44 -2.09 10.28
C ALA A 62 -13.13 -3.15 9.39
N LEU A 63 -12.71 -3.26 8.13
CA LEU A 63 -13.24 -4.25 7.18
C LEU A 63 -13.02 -5.71 7.64
N LEU A 64 -12.00 -5.96 8.45
CA LEU A 64 -11.66 -7.31 8.94
C LEU A 64 -12.16 -7.58 10.36
N LEU A 65 -12.90 -6.65 10.99
CA LEU A 65 -13.47 -6.87 12.31
C LEU A 65 -14.36 -8.12 12.32
N GLY A 66 -14.21 -8.94 13.36
CA GLY A 66 -14.92 -10.21 13.51
C GLY A 66 -14.22 -11.42 12.85
N LEU A 67 -13.20 -11.21 12.03
CA LEU A 67 -12.37 -12.30 11.53
C LEU A 67 -11.21 -12.58 12.49
N VAL A 68 -11.13 -13.82 12.97
CA VAL A 68 -10.00 -14.29 13.80
C VAL A 68 -8.85 -14.75 12.88
N PRO A 69 -7.58 -14.43 13.19
CA PRO A 69 -6.43 -14.95 12.47
C PRO A 69 -6.40 -16.48 12.44
N SER A 70 -6.79 -17.06 11.30
CA SER A 70 -6.81 -18.49 11.05
C SER A 70 -6.42 -18.77 9.58
N ASN A 71 -6.14 -20.03 9.26
CA ASN A 71 -5.78 -20.40 7.90
C ASN A 71 -6.92 -20.15 6.89
N ASP A 72 -8.17 -20.40 7.32
CA ASP A 72 -9.35 -20.24 6.48
C ASP A 72 -9.73 -18.76 6.34
N ASN A 73 -9.67 -18.00 7.43
CA ASN A 73 -10.08 -16.59 7.38
C ASN A 73 -9.07 -15.70 6.64
N TYR A 74 -7.83 -16.14 6.45
CA TYR A 74 -6.84 -15.36 5.70
C TYR A 74 -7.27 -15.11 4.25
N THR A 75 -7.74 -16.15 3.56
CA THR A 75 -8.17 -16.03 2.16
C THR A 75 -9.39 -15.13 2.05
N VAL A 76 -10.32 -15.24 3.00
CA VAL A 76 -11.48 -14.35 3.14
C VAL A 76 -11.04 -12.90 3.35
N ALA A 77 -10.10 -12.65 4.28
CA ALA A 77 -9.58 -11.32 4.56
C ALA A 77 -8.93 -10.66 3.34
N VAL A 78 -8.07 -11.40 2.62
CA VAL A 78 -7.44 -10.92 1.38
C VAL A 78 -8.49 -10.61 0.31
N ALA A 79 -9.48 -11.49 0.14
CA ALA A 79 -10.55 -11.29 -0.83
C ALA A 79 -11.37 -10.03 -0.51
N LEU A 80 -11.71 -9.80 0.76
CA LEU A 80 -12.43 -8.60 1.21
C LEU A 80 -11.65 -7.32 0.92
N LEU A 81 -10.36 -7.28 1.27
CA LEU A 81 -9.51 -6.11 1.02
C LEU A 81 -9.35 -5.84 -0.48
N LYS A 82 -9.04 -6.86 -1.30
CA LYS A 82 -8.95 -6.72 -2.75
C LYS A 82 -10.27 -6.26 -3.35
N LYS A 83 -11.40 -6.80 -2.88
CA LYS A 83 -12.74 -6.37 -3.31
C LYS A 83 -13.02 -4.93 -2.91
N ARG A 84 -12.58 -4.44 -1.75
CA ARG A 84 -12.87 -3.07 -1.31
C ARG A 84 -11.94 -2.05 -1.97
N PHE A 85 -10.64 -2.31 -1.94
CA PHE A 85 -9.59 -1.33 -2.25
C PHE A 85 -8.82 -1.65 -3.54
N GLY A 86 -8.74 -2.93 -3.92
CA GLY A 86 -7.96 -3.42 -5.05
C GLY A 86 -8.69 -3.51 -6.40
N GLN A 87 -9.76 -2.74 -6.59
CA GLN A 87 -10.46 -2.71 -7.88
C GLN A 87 -9.78 -1.70 -8.83
N PRO A 88 -9.18 -2.13 -9.96
CA PRO A 88 -8.43 -1.23 -10.84
C PRO A 88 -9.25 -0.01 -11.30
N ALA A 89 -10.51 -0.22 -11.70
CA ALA A 89 -11.39 0.87 -12.12
C ALA A 89 -11.65 1.91 -11.00
N LYS A 90 -11.73 1.48 -9.74
CA LYS A 90 -11.91 2.40 -8.61
C LYS A 90 -10.63 3.16 -8.28
N ILE A 91 -9.47 2.51 -8.41
CA ILE A 91 -8.16 3.15 -8.24
C ILE A 91 -8.00 4.24 -9.29
N ILE A 92 -8.20 3.90 -10.57
CA ILE A 92 -8.16 4.86 -11.70
C ILE A 92 -9.09 6.05 -11.43
N MET A 93 -10.35 5.77 -11.08
CA MET A 93 -11.33 6.81 -10.80
C MET A 93 -10.94 7.67 -9.58
N ALA A 94 -10.30 7.11 -8.56
CA ALA A 94 -9.80 7.87 -7.42
C ALA A 94 -8.67 8.83 -7.85
N HIS A 95 -7.74 8.39 -8.70
CA HIS A 95 -6.69 9.24 -9.27
C HIS A 95 -7.28 10.37 -10.13
N ILE A 96 -8.25 10.07 -10.99
CA ILE A 96 -8.94 11.09 -11.81
C ILE A 96 -9.64 12.12 -10.92
N ARG A 97 -10.39 11.68 -9.90
CA ARG A 97 -11.05 12.62 -8.96
C ARG A 97 -10.04 13.49 -8.22
N ALA A 98 -8.92 12.93 -7.80
CA ALA A 98 -7.87 13.68 -7.13
C ALA A 98 -7.24 14.73 -8.06
N LEU A 99 -6.99 14.39 -9.34
CA LEU A 99 -6.53 15.34 -10.36
C LEU A 99 -7.50 16.50 -10.56
N VAL A 100 -8.80 16.20 -10.72
CA VAL A 100 -9.84 17.22 -10.91
C VAL A 100 -9.99 18.11 -9.67
N ALA A 101 -9.78 17.55 -8.48
CA ALA A 101 -9.85 18.27 -7.22
C ALA A 101 -8.54 18.99 -6.83
N LEU A 102 -7.50 18.96 -7.67
CA LEU A 102 -6.24 19.62 -7.33
C LEU A 102 -6.46 21.14 -7.14
N PRO A 103 -5.99 21.71 -6.02
CA PRO A 103 -6.16 23.13 -5.77
C PRO A 103 -5.31 23.94 -6.75
N LYS A 104 -5.82 25.10 -7.17
CA LYS A 104 -5.04 26.05 -7.95
C LYS A 104 -3.77 26.43 -7.18
N PRO A 105 -2.58 26.38 -7.80
CA PRO A 105 -1.36 26.83 -7.13
C PRO A 105 -1.42 28.35 -6.85
N GLY A 106 -0.66 28.78 -5.85
CA GLY A 106 -0.39 30.20 -5.61
C GLY A 106 0.60 30.75 -6.64
N ASN A 107 1.01 32.00 -6.43
CA ASN A 107 1.95 32.70 -7.32
C ASN A 107 3.42 32.54 -6.91
N ASP A 108 3.72 31.67 -5.95
CA ASP A 108 5.08 31.39 -5.50
C ASP A 108 5.61 30.08 -6.07
N ARG A 109 6.94 29.98 -6.15
CA ARG A 109 7.61 28.80 -6.71
C ARG A 109 7.29 27.51 -5.94
N ASN A 110 7.09 27.59 -4.63
CA ASN A 110 6.87 26.39 -3.82
C ASN A 110 5.47 25.82 -4.04
N SER A 111 4.45 26.66 -4.17
CA SER A 111 3.09 26.20 -4.48
C SER A 111 2.99 25.62 -5.89
N LEU A 112 3.64 26.21 -6.89
CA LEU A 112 3.73 25.64 -8.24
C LEU A 112 4.41 24.27 -8.24
N ARG A 113 5.53 24.12 -7.51
CA ARG A 113 6.23 22.84 -7.42
C ARG A 113 5.36 21.76 -6.78
N LYS A 114 4.71 22.07 -5.64
CA LYS A 114 3.80 21.13 -4.98
C LYS A 114 2.64 20.70 -5.88
N PHE A 115 2.11 21.62 -6.68
CA PHE A 115 1.05 21.33 -7.63
C PHE A 115 1.53 20.36 -8.73
N VAL A 116 2.70 20.61 -9.32
CA VAL A 116 3.30 19.72 -10.32
C VAL A 116 3.59 18.35 -9.72
N ASP A 117 4.21 18.28 -8.53
CA ASP A 117 4.52 17.03 -7.84
C ASP A 117 3.25 16.19 -7.60
N ALA A 118 2.15 16.82 -7.17
CA ALA A 118 0.87 16.17 -6.94
C ALA A 118 0.21 15.70 -8.25
N LEU A 119 0.23 16.54 -9.29
CA LEU A 119 -0.29 16.21 -10.62
C LEU A 119 0.43 14.99 -11.20
N GLU A 120 1.76 15.02 -11.22
CA GLU A 120 2.55 13.91 -11.71
C GLU A 120 2.36 12.64 -10.87
N SER A 121 2.24 12.78 -9.54
CA SER A 121 1.97 11.64 -8.66
C SER A 121 0.66 10.94 -9.02
N HIS A 122 -0.38 11.69 -9.41
CA HIS A 122 -1.62 11.08 -9.82
C HIS A 122 -1.56 10.49 -11.23
N ILE A 123 -0.87 11.13 -12.17
CA ILE A 123 -0.64 10.61 -13.53
C ILE A 123 0.10 9.27 -13.48
N ARG A 124 1.20 9.18 -12.73
CA ARG A 124 1.95 7.92 -12.55
C ARG A 124 1.11 6.80 -11.94
N GLY A 125 0.08 7.13 -11.16
CA GLY A 125 -0.84 6.14 -10.59
C GLY A 125 -1.93 5.68 -11.55
N LEU A 126 -2.04 6.28 -12.74
CA LEU A 126 -2.95 5.87 -13.81
C LEU A 126 -2.31 4.93 -14.82
N GLU A 127 -0.97 4.87 -14.86
CA GLU A 127 -0.18 3.95 -15.67
C GLU A 127 -0.15 2.53 -15.06
#